data_AF-A0A024U5L8-F1
#
_entry.id   AF-A0A024U5L8-F1
#
_cell.length_a   1.000
_cell.length_b   1.000
_cell.length_c   1.000
_cell.angle_alpha   90.00
_cell.angle_beta   90.00
_cell.angle_gamma   90.00
#
_symmetry.space_group_name_H-M   'P 1'
#
loop_
_entity.id
_entity.type
_entity.pdbx_description
1 polymer ?
#
loop_
_entity_poly.entity_id
_entity_poly.type
_entity_poly.pdbx_seq_one_letter_code
_entity_poly.pdbx_strand_id
1 'polypeptide(L)'
;MLKDCENKANAKGQLALFKLEALVNTLTTLLGRKSNDDSVVQYERLDTQLRTVINAFYTSHALNRPPTDAMCLNLLVEYVGAEFKQRVSLRVDALKKLKAAAPVNSHGYIDRSVHLKAFDGLIHDASFVVSQVEEANVTDMTLVFPSIHGDVVSGLLEILALYAADARLMAWEKKVSMRTTASHDDVEADESLQMIDLLLEELACILQLSFHYSAYALSILDTGGRGSDDAVTAELSRKVHELNGVYLLLERFYIFQTIHKAVIIAEPQEIEPNVFAISTVEDASFVLDKAFTRATQCKNYHTVLSVLIAIVESLERKYMPSILDLPRRTFDIPLPVASPTHASTADDTADQSSDFSFSDALLQAVDADLTHQLQVDAKMMMAVVSAHMSWDYVGKVHARIADAQATHFSTMPSLLECLPKPLSELQHEFHQVYTTGIDALYTWDLQPKLEGRF
;
A
#
# COMPACT_ATOMS: atom_id res chain seq x y z
N MET A 1 16.92 49.73 47.01
CA MET A 1 15.77 49.68 46.06
C MET A 1 15.99 48.69 44.91
N LEU A 2 16.85 48.95 43.91
CA LEU A 2 17.10 47.99 42.81
C LEU A 2 17.62 46.64 43.33
N LYS A 3 18.62 46.67 44.21
CA LYS A 3 19.19 45.49 44.87
C LYS A 3 18.19 44.71 45.74
N ASP A 4 17.23 45.40 46.37
CA ASP A 4 16.16 44.75 47.14
C ASP A 4 15.12 44.07 46.24
N CYS A 5 14.87 44.66 45.07
CA CYS A 5 13.98 44.07 44.07
C CYS A 5 14.61 42.81 43.48
N GLU A 6 15.91 42.83 43.18
CA GLU A 6 16.66 41.65 42.72
C GLU A 6 16.67 40.53 43.77
N ASN A 7 16.93 40.86 45.04
CA ASN A 7 16.91 39.88 46.13
C ASN A 7 15.51 39.25 46.32
N LYS A 8 14.44 40.04 46.20
CA LYS A 8 13.06 39.53 46.25
C LYS A 8 12.71 38.67 45.03
N ALA A 9 13.20 39.02 43.85
CA ALA A 9 13.01 38.23 42.64
C ALA A 9 13.70 36.87 42.75
N ASN A 10 14.96 36.84 43.20
CA ASN A 10 15.71 35.60 43.43
C ASN A 10 15.06 34.70 44.49
N ALA A 11 14.58 35.26 45.61
CA ALA A 11 13.87 34.50 46.63
C ALA A 11 12.56 33.89 46.11
N LYS A 12 11.83 34.61 45.25
CA LYS A 12 10.63 34.09 44.58
C LYS A 12 10.96 33.00 43.56
N GLY A 13 12.05 33.16 42.81
CA GLY A 13 12.55 32.16 41.87
C GLY A 13 12.92 30.84 42.55
N GLN A 14 13.65 30.89 43.67
CA GLN A 14 13.99 29.70 44.47
C GLN A 14 12.75 29.02 45.06
N LEU A 15 11.78 29.79 45.55
CA LEU A 15 10.51 29.23 46.04
C LEU A 15 9.71 28.57 44.91
N ALA A 16 9.71 29.16 43.71
CA ALA A 16 9.04 28.58 42.54
C ALA A 16 9.70 27.26 42.12
N LEU A 17 11.04 27.19 42.12
CA LEU A 17 11.79 25.97 41.83
C LEU A 17 11.47 24.86 42.84
N PHE A 18 11.48 25.16 44.15
CA PHE A 18 11.14 24.18 45.18
C PHE A 18 9.70 23.64 45.02
N LYS A 19 8.75 24.51 44.64
CA LYS A 19 7.37 24.10 44.35
C LYS A 19 7.27 23.23 43.11
N LEU A 20 8.02 23.55 42.06
CA LEU A 20 8.08 22.75 40.84
C LEU A 20 8.63 21.35 41.14
N GLU A 21 9.74 21.28 41.87
CA GLU A 21 10.37 20.01 42.27
C GLU A 21 9.41 19.16 43.12
N ALA A 22 8.76 19.75 44.13
CA ALA A 22 7.77 19.05 44.95
C ALA A 22 6.58 18.55 44.12
N LEU A 23 6.11 19.35 43.17
CA LEU A 23 5.02 18.99 42.26
C LEU A 23 5.42 17.82 41.34
N VAL A 24 6.57 17.93 40.67
CA VAL A 24 7.10 16.88 39.78
C VAL A 24 7.28 15.59 40.55
N ASN A 25 7.97 15.61 41.70
CA ASN A 25 8.15 14.42 42.53
C ASN A 25 6.81 13.78 42.93
N THR A 26 5.83 14.58 43.35
CA THR A 26 4.50 14.07 43.72
C THR A 26 3.81 13.43 42.54
N LEU A 27 3.77 14.09 41.38
CA LEU A 27 3.07 13.59 40.20
C LEU A 27 3.79 12.38 39.58
N THR A 28 5.12 12.38 39.53
CA THR A 28 5.91 11.23 39.07
C THR A 28 5.66 9.99 39.93
N THR A 29 5.47 10.12 41.24
CA THR A 29 5.10 8.96 42.10
C THR A 29 3.66 8.45 41.90
N LEU A 30 2.81 9.24 41.25
CA LEU A 30 1.46 8.83 40.87
C LEU A 30 1.45 8.13 39.50
N LEU A 31 2.39 8.48 38.61
CA LEU A 31 2.63 7.75 37.36
C LEU A 31 3.06 6.30 37.69
N GLY A 32 2.62 5.33 36.89
CA GLY A 32 2.90 3.90 37.11
C GLY A 32 2.02 3.18 38.14
N ARG A 33 1.14 3.88 38.88
CA ARG A 33 0.14 3.21 39.72
C ARG A 33 -0.97 2.66 38.83
N LYS A 34 -1.21 1.35 38.91
CA LYS A 34 -2.34 0.72 38.20
C LYS A 34 -3.65 1.38 38.63
N SER A 35 -4.34 2.00 37.67
CA SER A 35 -5.71 2.48 37.85
C SER A 35 -6.70 1.52 37.22
N ASN A 36 -7.85 1.36 37.86
CA ASN A 36 -9.00 0.65 37.30
C ASN A 36 -9.91 1.58 36.47
N ASP A 37 -9.57 2.86 36.37
CA ASP A 37 -10.33 3.84 35.60
C ASP A 37 -10.33 3.50 34.11
N ASP A 38 -11.33 3.98 33.38
CA ASP A 38 -11.33 3.89 31.92
C ASP A 38 -10.13 4.64 31.33
N SER A 39 -9.61 4.12 30.23
CA SER A 39 -8.54 4.69 29.41
C SER A 39 -8.75 6.19 29.13
N VAL A 40 -9.96 6.62 28.80
CA VAL A 40 -10.30 8.04 28.57
C VAL A 40 -10.02 8.90 29.80
N VAL A 41 -10.49 8.47 30.97
CA VAL A 41 -10.27 9.17 32.25
C VAL A 41 -8.78 9.24 32.60
N GLN A 42 -8.03 8.18 32.26
CA GLN A 42 -6.59 8.16 32.48
C GLN A 42 -5.86 9.18 31.58
N TYR A 43 -6.25 9.30 30.30
CA TYR A 43 -5.71 10.32 29.39
C TYR A 43 -6.07 11.75 29.82
N GLU A 44 -7.32 12.02 30.22
CA GLU A 44 -7.74 13.34 30.72
C GLU A 44 -6.94 13.76 31.97
N ARG A 45 -6.68 12.81 32.87
CA ARG A 45 -5.85 13.03 34.05
C ARG A 45 -4.42 13.38 33.66
N LEU A 46 -3.82 12.62 32.74
CA LEU A 46 -2.48 12.85 32.23
C LEU A 46 -2.37 14.24 31.59
N ASP A 47 -3.33 14.64 30.77
CA ASP A 47 -3.39 15.98 30.15
C ASP A 47 -3.46 17.09 31.20
N THR A 48 -4.30 16.92 32.22
CA THR A 48 -4.46 17.91 33.30
C THR A 48 -3.18 18.05 34.11
N GLN A 49 -2.53 16.92 34.42
CA GLN A 49 -1.27 16.91 35.16
C GLN A 49 -0.12 17.54 34.34
N LEU A 50 -0.01 17.20 33.06
CA LEU A 50 0.96 17.79 32.14
C LEU A 50 0.81 19.31 32.06
N ARG A 51 -0.40 19.83 31.84
CA ARG A 51 -0.67 21.28 31.83
C ARG A 51 -0.29 21.95 33.15
N THR A 52 -0.53 21.28 34.28
CA THR A 52 -0.19 21.80 35.61
C THR A 52 1.33 21.92 35.79
N VAL A 53 2.09 20.91 35.38
CA VAL A 53 3.56 20.92 35.43
C VAL A 53 4.14 21.97 34.48
N ILE A 54 3.63 22.06 33.25
CA ILE A 54 4.04 23.06 32.26
C ILE A 54 3.86 24.49 32.79
N ASN A 55 2.70 24.79 33.38
CA ASN A 55 2.43 26.12 33.96
C ASN A 55 3.36 26.44 35.14
N ALA A 56 3.64 25.43 35.99
CA ALA A 56 4.58 25.58 37.10
C ALA A 56 6.02 25.78 36.59
N PHE A 57 6.41 25.05 35.54
CA PHE A 57 7.69 25.21 34.86
C PHE A 57 7.85 26.62 34.30
N TYR A 58 6.88 27.11 33.53
CA TYR A 58 6.92 28.46 32.94
C TYR A 58 7.12 29.53 34.01
N THR A 59 6.36 29.43 35.10
CA THR A 59 6.47 30.37 36.23
C THR A 59 7.85 30.31 36.88
N SER A 60 8.40 29.11 37.07
CA SER A 60 9.73 28.92 37.66
C SER A 60 10.85 29.39 36.72
N HIS A 61 10.74 29.10 35.43
CA HIS A 61 11.73 29.43 34.42
C HIS A 61 11.80 30.95 34.19
N ALA A 62 10.66 31.65 34.12
CA ALA A 62 10.61 33.09 33.95
C ALA A 62 11.19 33.89 35.15
N LEU A 63 11.17 33.31 36.35
CA LEU A 63 11.65 33.96 37.58
C LEU A 63 13.11 33.66 37.91
N ASN A 64 13.71 32.62 37.30
CA ASN A 64 15.05 32.16 37.58
C ASN A 64 16.05 32.58 36.50
N ARG A 65 17.34 32.62 36.85
CA ARG A 65 18.47 32.90 35.95
C ARG A 65 19.45 31.71 35.93
N PRO A 66 20.41 31.66 34.99
CA PRO A 66 21.47 30.65 35.01
C PRO A 66 22.18 30.58 36.38
N PRO A 67 22.38 29.39 36.98
CA PRO A 67 22.17 28.02 36.45
C PRO A 67 20.85 27.34 36.86
N THR A 68 19.97 28.02 37.61
CA THR A 68 18.70 27.45 38.12
C THR A 68 17.65 27.21 37.04
N ASP A 69 17.80 27.84 35.88
CA ASP A 69 17.01 27.61 34.68
C ASP A 69 17.20 26.20 34.10
N ALA A 70 18.44 25.70 34.09
CA ALA A 70 18.77 24.34 33.66
C ALA A 70 18.15 23.28 34.58
N MET A 71 18.07 23.55 35.89
CA MET A 71 17.37 22.67 36.82
C MET A 71 15.86 22.62 36.56
N CYS A 72 15.23 23.76 36.25
CA CYS A 72 13.81 23.79 35.87
C CYS A 72 13.56 22.93 34.62
N LEU A 73 14.46 23.03 33.63
CA LEU A 73 14.34 22.30 32.38
C LEU A 73 14.54 20.78 32.59
N ASN A 74 15.51 20.37 33.39
CA ASN A 74 15.73 18.96 33.72
C ASN A 74 14.49 18.35 34.41
N LEU A 75 13.86 19.06 35.34
CA LEU A 75 12.63 18.60 36.00
C LEU A 75 11.46 18.45 35.01
N LEU A 76 11.36 19.35 34.02
CA LEU A 76 10.36 19.25 32.96
C LEU A 76 10.64 18.02 32.07
N VAL A 77 11.88 17.84 31.61
CA VAL A 77 12.29 16.70 30.78
C VAL A 77 12.00 15.37 31.49
N GLU A 78 12.35 15.26 32.77
CA GLU A 78 12.12 14.07 33.58
C GLU A 78 10.62 13.75 33.68
N TYR A 79 9.80 14.77 33.99
CA TYR A 79 8.36 14.58 34.11
C TYR A 79 7.71 14.20 32.77
N VAL A 80 8.05 14.93 31.70
CA VAL A 80 7.50 14.68 30.34
C VAL A 80 7.87 13.28 29.87
N GLY A 81 9.11 12.82 30.09
CA GLY A 81 9.52 11.45 29.78
C GLY A 81 8.71 10.41 30.56
N ALA A 82 8.58 10.58 31.89
CA ALA A 82 7.82 9.64 32.72
C ALA A 82 6.32 9.60 32.35
N GLU A 83 5.74 10.76 32.07
CA GLU A 83 4.34 10.93 31.67
C GLU A 83 4.09 10.27 30.31
N PHE A 84 4.96 10.52 29.34
CA PHE A 84 4.82 9.96 28.00
C PHE A 84 5.00 8.43 28.00
N LYS A 85 5.93 7.92 28.80
CA LYS A 85 6.07 6.47 29.04
C LYS A 85 4.79 5.83 29.59
N GLN A 86 4.06 6.53 30.45
CA GLN A 86 2.74 6.09 30.91
C GLN A 86 1.74 6.07 29.75
N ARG A 87 1.70 7.08 28.86
CA ARG A 87 0.83 7.09 27.67
C ARG A 87 1.10 5.91 26.74
N VAL A 88 2.36 5.61 26.47
CA VAL A 88 2.77 4.44 25.67
C VAL A 88 2.24 3.16 26.29
N SER A 89 2.44 2.98 27.60
CA SER A 89 1.98 1.80 28.33
C SER A 89 0.47 1.64 28.24
N LEU A 90 -0.29 2.74 28.40
CA LEU A 90 -1.76 2.73 28.28
C LEU A 90 -2.21 2.36 26.87
N ARG A 91 -1.55 2.89 25.83
CA ARG A 91 -1.88 2.61 24.43
C ARG A 91 -1.66 1.13 24.10
N VAL A 92 -0.51 0.58 24.49
CA VAL A 92 -0.17 -0.83 24.27
C VAL A 92 -1.08 -1.76 25.06
N ASP A 93 -1.39 -1.44 26.32
CA ASP A 93 -2.30 -2.25 27.15
C ASP A 93 -3.73 -2.22 26.61
N ALA A 94 -4.19 -1.07 26.12
CA ALA A 94 -5.48 -0.95 25.44
C ALA A 94 -5.53 -1.81 24.18
N LEU A 95 -4.48 -1.79 23.35
CA LEU A 95 -4.35 -2.66 22.18
C LEU A 95 -4.43 -4.13 22.56
N LYS A 96 -3.68 -4.57 23.58
CA LYS A 96 -3.71 -5.96 24.06
C LYS A 96 -5.09 -6.38 24.53
N LYS A 97 -5.82 -5.50 25.25
CA LYS A 97 -7.20 -5.75 25.68
C LYS A 97 -8.17 -5.84 24.51
N LEU A 98 -8.09 -4.91 23.56
CA LEU A 98 -8.94 -4.92 22.36
C LEU A 98 -8.70 -6.17 21.52
N LYS A 99 -7.44 -6.55 21.33
CA LYS A 99 -7.06 -7.79 20.66
C LYS A 99 -7.64 -9.03 21.35
N ALA A 100 -7.56 -9.11 22.68
CA ALA A 100 -8.11 -10.23 23.44
C ALA A 100 -9.66 -10.32 23.36
N ALA A 101 -10.33 -9.18 23.18
CA ALA A 101 -11.78 -9.10 23.05
C ALA A 101 -12.27 -9.22 21.59
N ALA A 102 -11.38 -9.14 20.60
CA ALA A 102 -11.74 -9.11 19.19
C ALA A 102 -12.30 -10.48 18.75
N PRO A 103 -13.48 -10.51 18.10
CA PRO A 103 -14.05 -11.76 17.61
C PRO A 103 -13.19 -12.30 16.46
N VAL A 104 -12.85 -13.58 16.53
CA VAL A 104 -12.19 -14.30 15.46
C VAL A 104 -13.26 -14.79 14.49
N ASN A 105 -13.16 -14.42 13.21
CA ASN A 105 -14.13 -14.91 12.22
C ASN A 105 -13.94 -16.42 11.93
N SER A 106 -14.84 -17.00 11.14
CA SER A 106 -14.81 -18.42 10.73
C SER A 106 -13.50 -18.86 10.07
N HIS A 107 -12.69 -17.91 9.58
CA HIS A 107 -11.41 -18.14 8.91
C HIS A 107 -10.19 -17.81 9.80
N GLY A 108 -10.40 -17.52 11.09
CA GLY A 108 -9.30 -17.19 12.00
C GLY A 108 -8.83 -15.74 11.94
N TYR A 109 -9.54 -14.85 11.23
CA TYR A 109 -9.17 -13.45 11.07
C TYR A 109 -9.64 -12.62 12.26
N ILE A 110 -8.73 -11.79 12.77
CA ILE A 110 -8.96 -10.77 13.79
C ILE A 110 -9.02 -9.42 13.07
N ASP A 111 -9.97 -8.54 13.39
CA ASP A 111 -9.93 -7.15 12.89
C ASP A 111 -8.61 -6.48 13.29
N ARG A 112 -7.72 -6.29 12.30
CA ARG A 112 -6.38 -5.73 12.53
C ARG A 112 -6.36 -4.20 12.51
N SER A 113 -7.50 -3.54 12.23
CA SER A 113 -7.60 -2.08 12.26
C SER A 113 -7.25 -1.48 13.63
N VAL A 114 -7.39 -2.27 14.70
CA VAL A 114 -6.97 -1.89 16.06
C VAL A 114 -5.47 -1.59 16.18
N HIS A 115 -4.62 -2.28 15.40
CA HIS A 115 -3.19 -2.04 15.37
C HIS A 115 -2.87 -0.70 14.72
N LEU A 116 -3.51 -0.41 13.57
CA LEU A 116 -3.39 0.86 12.87
C LEU A 116 -3.82 2.04 13.75
N LYS A 117 -4.97 1.90 14.43
CA LYS A 117 -5.47 2.92 15.38
C LYS A 117 -4.53 3.14 16.55
N ALA A 118 -3.94 2.07 17.09
CA ALA A 118 -2.96 2.19 18.18
C ALA A 118 -1.66 2.86 17.71
N PHE A 119 -1.21 2.53 16.49
CA PHE A 119 -0.01 3.10 15.88
C PHE A 119 -0.17 4.60 15.60
N ASP A 120 -1.25 4.98 14.90
CA ASP A 120 -1.60 6.36 14.60
C ASP A 120 -1.85 7.18 15.88
N GLY A 121 -2.59 6.59 16.83
CA GLY A 121 -2.83 7.21 18.13
C GLY A 121 -1.54 7.49 18.90
N LEU A 122 -0.53 6.61 18.83
CA LEU A 122 0.75 6.87 19.52
C LEU A 122 1.53 8.02 18.88
N ILE A 123 1.51 8.13 17.54
CA ILE A 123 2.10 9.26 16.82
C ILE A 123 1.39 10.56 17.22
N HIS A 124 0.06 10.54 17.26
CA HIS A 124 -0.73 11.70 17.70
C HIS A 124 -0.42 12.10 19.16
N ASP A 125 -0.27 11.14 20.08
CA ASP A 125 0.12 11.44 21.47
C ASP A 125 1.47 12.18 21.50
N ALA A 126 2.43 11.73 20.70
CA ALA A 126 3.75 12.36 20.62
C ALA A 126 3.66 13.80 20.10
N SER A 127 2.94 14.02 19.00
CA SER A 127 2.71 15.37 18.45
C SER A 127 1.98 16.26 19.45
N PHE A 128 0.97 15.75 20.15
CA PHE A 128 0.23 16.51 21.16
C PHE A 128 1.13 16.96 22.32
N VAL A 129 1.92 16.06 22.90
CA VAL A 129 2.81 16.41 24.01
C VAL A 129 3.89 17.38 23.55
N VAL A 130 4.45 17.20 22.35
CA VAL A 130 5.39 18.16 21.74
C VAL A 130 4.76 19.55 21.60
N SER A 131 3.57 19.66 21.01
CA SER A 131 2.90 20.96 20.85
C SER A 131 2.60 21.63 22.19
N GLN A 132 2.20 20.86 23.21
CA GLN A 132 1.97 21.40 24.56
C GLN A 132 3.26 21.96 25.20
N VAL A 133 4.41 21.34 24.94
CA VAL A 133 5.72 21.82 25.42
C VAL A 133 6.20 23.04 24.62
N GLU A 134 5.96 23.07 23.31
CA GLU A 134 6.27 24.22 22.45
C GLU A 134 5.47 25.46 22.87
N GLU A 135 4.18 25.31 23.16
CA GLU A 135 3.31 26.39 23.69
C GLU A 135 3.85 26.99 25.00
N ALA A 136 4.68 26.24 25.74
CA ALA A 136 5.30 26.70 26.98
C ALA A 136 6.56 27.56 26.78
N ASN A 137 6.89 27.93 25.54
CA ASN A 137 8.11 28.66 25.16
C ASN A 137 9.42 27.95 25.53
N VAL A 138 9.44 26.61 25.51
CA VAL A 138 10.71 25.87 25.57
C VAL A 138 11.42 26.04 24.23
N THR A 139 12.45 26.89 24.19
CA THR A 139 13.12 27.29 22.94
C THR A 139 13.97 26.19 22.31
N ASP A 140 14.33 25.15 23.08
CA ASP A 140 15.16 24.05 22.61
C ASP A 140 14.45 22.69 22.82
N MET A 141 13.68 22.29 21.81
CA MET A 141 12.97 21.01 21.79
C MET A 141 13.91 19.81 21.74
N THR A 142 15.19 20.00 21.38
CA THR A 142 16.18 18.92 21.27
C THR A 142 16.56 18.34 22.63
N LEU A 143 16.17 19.00 23.74
CA LEU A 143 16.37 18.52 25.10
C LEU A 143 15.20 17.67 25.62
N VAL A 144 13.98 17.92 25.14
CA VAL A 144 12.75 17.22 25.60
C VAL A 144 12.39 16.07 24.65
N PHE A 145 12.47 16.33 23.34
CA PHE A 145 12.03 15.39 22.31
C PHE A 145 12.74 14.02 22.35
N PRO A 146 14.05 13.89 22.64
CA PRO A 146 14.70 12.57 22.66
C PRO A 146 14.06 11.58 23.65
N SER A 147 13.60 12.05 24.81
CA SER A 147 12.91 11.18 25.77
C SER A 147 11.56 10.69 25.22
N ILE A 148 10.79 11.58 24.59
CA ILE A 148 9.53 11.23 23.93
C ILE A 148 9.81 10.26 22.78
N HIS A 149 10.78 10.56 21.92
CA HIS A 149 11.16 9.75 20.77
C HIS A 149 11.52 8.31 21.17
N GLY A 150 12.34 8.14 22.22
CA GLY A 150 12.70 6.82 22.76
C GLY A 150 11.49 5.98 23.13
N ASP A 151 10.58 6.56 23.89
CA ASP A 151 9.37 5.87 24.34
C ASP A 151 8.37 5.62 23.19
N VAL A 152 8.23 6.55 22.23
CA VAL A 152 7.44 6.33 21.00
C VAL A 152 8.00 5.15 20.22
N VAL A 153 9.30 5.15 19.93
CA VAL A 153 9.92 4.07 19.15
C VAL A 153 9.73 2.73 19.84
N SER A 154 9.92 2.66 21.16
CA SER A 154 9.67 1.44 21.91
C SER A 154 8.21 0.97 21.78
N GLY A 155 7.24 1.87 21.88
CA GLY A 155 5.82 1.56 21.72
C GLY A 155 5.46 1.13 20.29
N LEU A 156 5.95 1.84 19.27
CA LEU A 156 5.72 1.50 17.86
C LEU A 156 6.30 0.13 17.54
N LEU A 157 7.51 -0.19 18.00
CA LEU A 157 8.13 -1.51 17.78
C LEU A 157 7.30 -2.63 18.42
N GLU A 158 6.73 -2.42 19.61
CA GLU A 158 5.86 -3.40 20.26
C GLU A 158 4.54 -3.59 19.48
N ILE A 159 3.91 -2.50 19.02
CA ILE A 159 2.70 -2.55 18.17
C ILE A 159 3.00 -3.29 16.86
N LEU A 160 4.12 -3.01 16.21
CA LEU A 160 4.55 -3.68 14.98
C LEU A 160 4.83 -5.17 15.20
N ALA A 161 5.41 -5.54 16.34
CA ALA A 161 5.63 -6.95 16.69
C ALA A 161 4.31 -7.70 16.89
N LEU A 162 3.33 -7.08 17.57
CA LEU A 162 1.99 -7.64 17.72
C LEU A 162 1.28 -7.79 16.37
N TYR A 163 1.35 -6.76 15.53
CA TYR A 163 0.80 -6.80 14.18
C TYR A 163 1.45 -7.90 13.34
N ALA A 164 2.78 -7.98 13.31
CA ALA A 164 3.49 -8.99 12.52
C ALA A 164 3.15 -10.43 12.92
N ALA A 165 2.91 -10.66 14.22
CA ALA A 165 2.46 -11.95 14.73
C ALA A 165 1.03 -12.29 14.25
N ASP A 166 0.09 -11.34 14.35
CA ASP A 166 -1.31 -11.55 13.98
C ASP A 166 -1.52 -11.65 12.46
N ALA A 167 -0.80 -10.83 11.70
CA ALA A 167 -0.76 -10.90 10.25
C ALA A 167 0.03 -12.12 9.73
N ARG A 168 0.73 -12.84 10.62
CA ARG A 168 1.57 -14.00 10.30
C ARG A 168 2.55 -13.69 9.16
N LEU A 169 3.17 -12.51 9.19
CA LEU A 169 4.00 -12.00 8.08
C LEU A 169 5.11 -12.99 7.69
N MET A 170 5.77 -13.63 8.66
CA MET A 170 6.81 -14.64 8.40
C MET A 170 6.29 -15.86 7.63
N ALA A 171 5.03 -16.26 7.86
CA ALA A 171 4.44 -17.38 7.14
C ALA A 171 4.16 -17.01 5.68
N TRP A 172 3.70 -15.77 5.45
CA TRP A 172 3.49 -15.23 4.11
C TRP A 172 4.80 -15.04 3.35
N GLU A 173 5.81 -14.44 3.97
CA GLU A 173 7.14 -14.29 3.40
C GLU A 173 7.72 -15.64 2.97
N LYS A 174 7.64 -16.65 3.83
CA LYS A 174 8.11 -18.01 3.53
C LYS A 174 7.32 -18.64 2.38
N LYS A 175 5.99 -18.52 2.38
CA LYS A 175 5.12 -19.06 1.33
C LYS A 175 5.45 -18.45 -0.03
N VAL A 176 5.56 -17.12 -0.09
CA VAL A 176 5.89 -16.39 -1.32
C VAL A 176 7.29 -16.76 -1.81
N SER A 177 8.27 -16.82 -0.90
CA SER A 177 9.66 -17.19 -1.22
C SER A 177 9.78 -18.62 -1.77
N MET A 178 8.99 -19.56 -1.26
CA MET A 178 8.93 -20.93 -1.79
C MET A 178 8.28 -20.99 -3.17
N ARG A 179 7.29 -20.14 -3.45
CA ARG A 179 6.66 -20.09 -4.77
C ARG A 179 7.51 -19.38 -5.82
N THR A 180 8.39 -18.46 -5.43
CA THR A 180 9.37 -17.89 -6.37
C THR A 180 10.40 -18.91 -6.86
N THR A 181 10.57 -20.04 -6.16
CA THR A 181 11.51 -21.11 -6.55
C THR A 181 10.83 -22.36 -7.13
N ALA A 182 9.51 -22.47 -7.01
CA ALA A 182 8.70 -23.55 -7.58
C ALA A 182 8.19 -23.20 -8.99
N SER A 183 7.78 -24.20 -9.77
CA SER A 183 7.28 -24.03 -11.15
C SER A 183 6.15 -22.99 -11.22
N HIS A 184 6.26 -22.07 -12.18
CA HIS A 184 5.47 -20.83 -12.29
C HIS A 184 3.99 -20.99 -12.71
N ASP A 185 3.50 -22.22 -12.88
CA ASP A 185 2.21 -22.49 -13.54
C ASP A 185 1.05 -22.69 -12.57
N ASP A 186 1.30 -22.91 -11.28
CA ASP A 186 0.22 -23.06 -10.31
C ASP A 186 -0.37 -21.70 -9.91
N VAL A 187 -1.65 -21.51 -10.24
CA VAL A 187 -2.44 -20.33 -9.83
C VAL A 187 -2.66 -20.36 -8.32
N GLU A 188 -2.50 -19.21 -7.68
CA GLU A 188 -2.79 -19.05 -6.25
C GLU A 188 -4.32 -19.02 -6.02
N ALA A 189 -4.77 -19.56 -4.89
CA ALA A 189 -6.19 -19.58 -4.53
C ALA A 189 -6.74 -18.16 -4.31
N ASP A 190 -8.05 -17.99 -4.47
CA ASP A 190 -8.68 -16.66 -4.40
C ASP A 190 -8.70 -16.11 -2.98
N GLU A 191 -8.93 -16.98 -2.00
CA GLU A 191 -8.95 -16.58 -0.60
C GLU A 191 -7.58 -16.07 -0.13
N SER A 192 -6.49 -16.64 -0.67
CA SER A 192 -5.14 -16.18 -0.35
C SER A 192 -4.79 -14.88 -1.07
N LEU A 193 -5.22 -14.67 -2.32
CA LEU A 193 -5.05 -13.40 -3.01
C LEU A 193 -5.83 -12.27 -2.34
N GLN A 194 -7.07 -12.53 -1.92
CA GLN A 194 -7.89 -11.58 -1.15
C GLN A 194 -7.25 -11.24 0.21
N MET A 195 -6.69 -12.23 0.91
CA MET A 195 -6.01 -12.00 2.17
C MET A 195 -4.74 -11.17 2.00
N ILE A 196 -3.96 -11.44 0.95
CA ILE A 196 -2.76 -10.65 0.63
C ILE A 196 -3.15 -9.21 0.28
N ASP A 197 -4.18 -9.02 -0.53
CA ASP A 197 -4.64 -7.69 -0.93
C ASP A 197 -4.98 -6.80 0.28
N LEU A 198 -5.73 -7.36 1.23
CA LEU A 198 -6.07 -6.67 2.47
C LEU A 198 -4.85 -6.44 3.38
N LEU A 199 -3.93 -7.40 3.45
CA LEU A 199 -2.65 -7.21 4.16
C LEU A 199 -1.77 -6.12 3.55
N LEU A 200 -1.79 -5.99 2.22
CA LEU A 200 -1.03 -4.97 1.51
C LEU A 200 -1.60 -3.57 1.80
N GLU A 201 -2.92 -3.41 1.84
CA GLU A 201 -3.57 -2.16 2.25
C GLU A 201 -3.16 -1.76 3.67
N GLU A 202 -3.21 -2.70 4.62
CA GLU A 202 -2.79 -2.46 6.00
C GLU A 202 -1.29 -2.11 6.11
N LEU A 203 -0.42 -2.86 5.42
CA LEU A 203 1.02 -2.62 5.41
C LEU A 203 1.38 -1.26 4.78
N ALA A 204 0.71 -0.87 3.70
CA ALA A 204 0.92 0.43 3.07
C ALA A 204 0.62 1.58 4.05
N CYS A 205 -0.49 1.49 4.81
CA CYS A 205 -0.79 2.46 5.85
C CYS A 205 0.25 2.48 6.97
N ILE A 206 0.71 1.32 7.46
CA ILE A 206 1.76 1.24 8.48
C ILE A 206 3.05 1.88 7.98
N LEU A 207 3.47 1.58 6.75
CA LEU A 207 4.67 2.13 6.14
C LEU A 207 4.56 3.65 5.98
N GLN A 208 3.42 4.13 5.48
CA GLN A 208 3.15 5.56 5.36
C GLN A 208 3.28 6.29 6.70
N LEU A 209 2.63 5.78 7.75
CA LEU A 209 2.71 6.36 9.10
C LEU A 209 4.15 6.31 9.64
N SER A 210 4.87 5.21 9.39
CA SER A 210 6.25 5.03 9.83
C SER A 210 7.23 5.98 9.15
N PHE A 211 7.09 6.18 7.83
CA PHE A 211 7.89 7.15 7.08
C PHE A 211 7.56 8.59 7.49
N HIS A 212 6.27 8.89 7.72
CA HIS A 212 5.86 10.20 8.20
C HIS A 212 6.43 10.53 9.58
N TYR A 213 6.34 9.60 10.53
CA TYR A 213 6.92 9.77 11.86
C TYR A 213 8.44 9.89 11.82
N SER A 214 9.13 9.06 11.01
CA SER A 214 10.59 9.16 10.84
C SER A 214 11.01 10.54 10.31
N ALA A 215 10.30 11.08 9.32
CA ALA A 215 10.56 12.42 8.79
C ALA A 215 10.28 13.52 9.84
N TYR A 216 9.18 13.38 10.60
CA TYR A 216 8.86 14.27 11.70
C TYR A 216 9.95 14.27 12.79
N ALA A 217 10.39 13.10 13.23
CA ALA A 217 11.42 12.97 14.25
C ALA A 217 12.77 13.58 13.80
N LEU A 218 13.17 13.33 12.55
CA LEU A 218 14.38 13.93 11.96
C LEU A 218 14.29 15.46 11.92
N SER A 219 13.13 16.01 11.55
CA SER A 219 12.95 17.47 11.49
C SER A 219 13.17 18.18 12.83
N ILE A 220 12.92 17.49 13.95
CA ILE A 220 13.16 18.02 15.29
C ILE A 220 14.59 17.76 15.74
N LEU A 221 15.13 16.55 15.50
CA LEU A 221 16.46 16.16 15.98
C LEU A 221 17.62 16.83 15.19
N ASP A 222 17.49 17.01 13.88
CA ASP A 222 18.52 17.63 13.04
C ASP A 222 18.74 19.12 13.35
N THR A 223 17.76 19.79 13.95
CA THR A 223 17.91 21.20 14.37
C THR A 223 18.91 21.38 15.52
N GLY A 224 19.28 20.30 16.22
CA GLY A 224 20.16 20.33 17.40
C GLY A 224 21.65 20.17 17.14
N GLY A 225 22.09 19.91 15.90
CA GLY A 225 23.52 19.73 15.56
C GLY A 225 24.22 18.55 16.25
N ARG A 226 23.49 17.74 17.03
CA ARG A 226 23.94 16.44 17.54
C ARG A 226 23.68 15.42 16.45
N GLY A 227 24.76 14.89 15.87
CA GLY A 227 24.71 13.95 14.76
C GLY A 227 23.74 12.79 15.00
N SER A 228 23.12 12.35 13.90
CA SER A 228 22.07 11.34 13.74
C SER A 228 22.42 9.91 14.21
N ASP A 229 23.36 9.75 15.14
CA ASP A 229 23.84 8.46 15.63
C ASP A 229 22.99 7.94 16.81
N ASP A 230 21.69 8.27 16.82
CA ASP A 230 20.77 7.74 17.82
C ASP A 230 20.37 6.31 17.45
N ALA A 231 20.89 5.35 18.22
CA ALA A 231 20.60 3.92 18.07
C ALA A 231 19.08 3.63 18.07
N VAL A 232 18.29 4.49 18.72
CA VAL A 232 16.83 4.41 18.77
C VAL A 232 16.23 4.65 17.38
N THR A 233 16.62 5.73 16.70
CA THR A 233 16.14 6.05 15.35
C THR A 233 16.58 4.99 14.34
N ALA A 234 17.79 4.47 14.50
CA ALA A 234 18.31 3.38 13.67
C ALA A 234 17.47 2.10 13.81
N GLU A 235 16.99 1.77 15.02
CA GLU A 235 16.20 0.57 15.28
C GLU A 235 14.80 0.65 14.64
N LEU A 236 14.11 1.79 14.76
CA LEU A 236 12.84 1.98 14.05
C LEU A 236 13.05 1.89 12.54
N SER A 237 14.07 2.59 12.02
CA SER A 237 14.40 2.56 10.59
C SER A 237 14.65 1.14 10.11
N ARG A 238 15.47 0.35 10.83
CA ARG A 238 15.72 -1.06 10.52
C ARG A 238 14.42 -1.85 10.41
N LYS A 239 13.52 -1.70 11.39
CA LYS A 239 12.25 -2.44 11.39
C LYS A 239 11.32 -2.04 10.25
N VAL A 240 11.27 -0.75 9.92
CA VAL A 240 10.49 -0.23 8.78
C VAL A 240 11.03 -0.76 7.45
N HIS A 241 12.35 -0.84 7.29
CA HIS A 241 12.98 -1.41 6.10
C HIS A 241 12.69 -2.92 5.96
N GLU A 242 12.72 -3.69 7.06
CA GLU A 242 12.30 -5.10 7.05
C GLU A 242 10.85 -5.26 6.58
N LEU A 243 9.94 -4.46 7.15
CA LEU A 243 8.52 -4.49 6.77
C LEU A 243 8.30 -4.05 5.32
N ASN A 244 9.05 -3.05 4.84
CA ASN A 244 9.01 -2.63 3.44
C ASN A 244 9.50 -3.75 2.52
N GLY A 245 10.53 -4.50 2.92
CA GLY A 245 10.97 -5.70 2.19
C GLY A 245 9.86 -6.75 2.07
N VAL A 246 9.17 -7.07 3.17
CA VAL A 246 8.04 -7.99 3.15
C VAL A 246 6.91 -7.45 2.28
N TYR A 247 6.55 -6.17 2.41
CA TYR A 247 5.54 -5.52 1.56
C TYR A 247 5.88 -5.68 0.08
N LEU A 248 7.11 -5.38 -0.34
CA LEU A 248 7.52 -5.48 -1.74
C LEU A 248 7.47 -6.93 -2.27
N LEU A 249 7.83 -7.91 -1.45
CA LEU A 249 7.70 -9.32 -1.81
C LEU A 249 6.24 -9.72 -2.02
N LEU A 250 5.35 -9.32 -1.11
CA LEU A 250 3.91 -9.61 -1.20
C LEU A 250 3.26 -8.88 -2.37
N GLU A 251 3.59 -7.61 -2.59
CA GLU A 251 3.03 -6.78 -3.66
C GLU A 251 3.41 -7.36 -5.03
N ARG A 252 4.70 -7.70 -5.20
CA ARG A 252 5.17 -8.39 -6.40
C ARG A 252 4.43 -9.71 -6.61
N PHE A 253 4.33 -10.54 -5.58
CA PHE A 253 3.63 -11.81 -5.68
C PHE A 253 2.15 -11.62 -6.06
N TYR A 254 1.47 -10.66 -5.43
CA TYR A 254 0.09 -10.31 -5.73
C TYR A 254 -0.10 -9.89 -7.19
N ILE A 255 0.73 -8.97 -7.69
CA ILE A 255 0.67 -8.52 -9.10
C ILE A 255 0.83 -9.72 -10.04
N PHE A 256 1.89 -10.51 -9.88
CA PHE A 256 2.18 -11.62 -10.80
C PHE A 256 1.12 -12.72 -10.76
N GLN A 257 0.61 -13.08 -9.59
CA GLN A 257 -0.39 -14.15 -9.47
C GLN A 257 -1.77 -13.71 -9.92
N THR A 258 -2.16 -12.46 -9.65
CA THR A 258 -3.47 -11.95 -10.07
C THR A 258 -3.52 -11.79 -11.59
N ILE A 259 -2.45 -11.27 -12.21
CA ILE A 259 -2.35 -11.23 -13.68
C ILE A 259 -2.31 -12.63 -14.27
N HIS A 260 -1.56 -13.55 -13.67
CA HIS A 260 -1.53 -14.94 -14.13
C HIS A 260 -2.91 -15.59 -14.11
N LYS A 261 -3.66 -15.39 -13.03
CA LYS A 261 -5.03 -15.86 -12.91
C LYS A 261 -5.92 -15.22 -13.98
N ALA A 262 -5.87 -13.90 -14.14
CA ALA A 262 -6.66 -13.16 -15.12
C ALA A 262 -6.39 -13.62 -16.57
N VAL A 263 -5.15 -14.03 -16.86
CA VAL A 263 -4.77 -14.61 -18.17
C VAL A 263 -5.43 -15.98 -18.39
N ILE A 264 -5.52 -16.81 -17.34
CA ILE A 264 -6.05 -18.17 -17.41
C ILE A 264 -7.58 -18.19 -17.51
N ILE A 265 -8.26 -17.34 -16.75
CA ILE A 265 -9.74 -17.25 -16.74
C ILE A 265 -10.30 -16.28 -17.78
N ALA A 266 -9.45 -15.85 -18.71
CA ALA A 266 -9.75 -14.81 -19.68
C ALA A 266 -10.93 -15.19 -20.60
N GLU A 267 -11.93 -14.31 -20.70
CA GLU A 267 -13.11 -14.52 -21.52
C GLU A 267 -13.26 -13.40 -22.57
N PRO A 268 -13.79 -13.70 -23.77
CA PRO A 268 -14.16 -12.68 -24.75
C PRO A 268 -15.29 -11.79 -24.20
N GLN A 269 -15.09 -10.48 -24.24
CA GLN A 269 -16.06 -9.46 -23.85
C GLN A 269 -16.44 -8.60 -25.05
N GLU A 270 -17.73 -8.41 -25.25
CA GLU A 270 -18.26 -7.54 -26.32
C GLU A 270 -18.25 -6.08 -25.84
N ILE A 271 -17.43 -5.24 -26.46
CA ILE A 271 -17.31 -3.80 -26.12
C ILE A 271 -18.32 -2.98 -26.93
N GLU A 272 -18.45 -3.31 -28.21
CA GLU A 272 -19.42 -2.76 -29.15
C GLU A 272 -20.03 -3.91 -29.94
N PRO A 273 -21.18 -3.73 -30.61
CA PRO A 273 -21.82 -4.81 -31.37
C PRO A 273 -20.86 -5.52 -32.33
N ASN A 274 -20.57 -6.80 -32.06
CA ASN A 274 -19.61 -7.65 -32.78
C ASN A 274 -18.12 -7.25 -32.68
N VAL A 275 -17.75 -6.39 -31.72
CA VAL A 275 -16.36 -6.01 -31.42
C VAL A 275 -15.99 -6.57 -30.05
N PHE A 276 -15.06 -7.53 -30.05
CA PHE A 276 -14.65 -8.24 -28.85
C PHE A 276 -13.25 -7.81 -28.40
N ALA A 277 -13.04 -7.78 -27.09
CA ALA A 277 -11.72 -7.75 -26.46
C ALA A 277 -11.62 -8.84 -25.39
N ILE A 278 -10.41 -9.16 -24.94
CA ILE A 278 -10.22 -10.11 -23.85
C ILE A 278 -10.37 -9.43 -22.49
N SER A 279 -11.11 -10.06 -21.56
CA SER A 279 -11.33 -9.55 -20.20
C SER A 279 -10.05 -9.23 -19.42
N THR A 280 -8.96 -9.95 -19.72
CA THR A 280 -7.65 -9.76 -19.08
C THR A 280 -7.13 -8.32 -19.20
N VAL A 281 -7.54 -7.56 -20.25
CA VAL A 281 -7.13 -6.16 -20.41
C VAL A 281 -7.66 -5.32 -19.25
N GLU A 282 -8.95 -5.46 -18.94
CA GLU A 282 -9.60 -4.72 -17.84
C GLU A 282 -9.07 -5.21 -16.48
N ASP A 283 -9.01 -6.52 -16.28
CA ASP A 283 -8.54 -7.11 -15.02
C ASP A 283 -7.09 -6.72 -14.70
N ALA A 284 -6.20 -6.78 -15.69
CA ALA A 284 -4.81 -6.38 -15.51
C ALA A 284 -4.70 -4.87 -15.23
N SER A 285 -5.45 -4.04 -15.96
CA SER A 285 -5.43 -2.59 -15.73
C SER A 285 -5.86 -2.22 -14.30
N PHE A 286 -6.92 -2.85 -13.79
CA PHE A 286 -7.43 -2.63 -12.44
C PHE A 286 -6.41 -3.02 -11.37
N VAL A 287 -5.82 -4.21 -11.49
CA VAL A 287 -4.85 -4.73 -10.51
C VAL A 287 -3.59 -3.86 -10.46
N LEU A 288 -3.08 -3.49 -11.63
CA LEU A 288 -1.88 -2.68 -11.76
C LEU A 288 -2.10 -1.25 -11.27
N ASP A 289 -3.27 -0.66 -11.57
CA ASP A 289 -3.64 0.65 -11.03
C ASP A 289 -3.82 0.64 -9.52
N LYS A 290 -4.39 -0.44 -8.98
CA LYS A 290 -4.53 -0.62 -7.53
C LYS A 290 -3.15 -0.70 -6.86
N ALA A 291 -2.26 -1.54 -7.37
CA ALA A 291 -0.90 -1.70 -6.88
C ALA A 291 -0.10 -0.39 -6.92
N PHE A 292 -0.20 0.35 -8.02
CA PHE A 292 0.46 1.65 -8.17
C PHE A 292 -0.09 2.68 -7.17
N THR A 293 -1.42 2.78 -7.04
CA THR A 293 -2.06 3.67 -6.06
C THR A 293 -1.57 3.38 -4.65
N ARG A 294 -1.60 2.11 -4.24
CA ARG A 294 -1.17 1.67 -2.92
C ARG A 294 0.31 1.98 -2.67
N ALA A 295 1.19 1.74 -3.65
CA ALA A 295 2.60 2.07 -3.52
C ALA A 295 2.84 3.59 -3.36
N THR A 296 2.08 4.43 -4.09
CA THR A 296 2.20 5.90 -3.97
C THR A 296 1.75 6.43 -2.60
N GLN A 297 0.82 5.75 -1.92
CA GLN A 297 0.38 6.11 -0.56
C GLN A 297 1.52 6.04 0.46
N CYS A 298 2.48 5.12 0.28
CA CYS A 298 3.66 5.02 1.13
C CYS A 298 4.54 6.27 1.11
N LYS A 299 4.41 7.15 0.10
CA LYS A 299 5.22 8.37 -0.11
C LYS A 299 6.74 8.11 -0.06
N ASN A 300 7.16 6.90 -0.40
CA ASN A 300 8.56 6.50 -0.43
C ASN A 300 8.99 6.18 -1.87
N TYR A 301 9.99 6.92 -2.36
CA TYR A 301 10.47 6.81 -3.74
C TYR A 301 10.90 5.38 -4.11
N HIS A 302 11.68 4.73 -3.23
CA HIS A 302 12.22 3.39 -3.50
C HIS A 302 11.13 2.32 -3.48
N THR A 303 10.13 2.46 -2.61
CA THR A 303 8.95 1.59 -2.60
C THR A 303 8.16 1.73 -3.91
N VAL A 304 7.85 2.96 -4.32
CA VAL A 304 7.11 3.22 -5.58
C VAL A 304 7.87 2.68 -6.78
N LEU A 305 9.17 2.97 -6.89
CA LEU A 305 9.99 2.49 -7.99
C LEU A 305 10.02 0.95 -8.05
N SER A 306 10.19 0.29 -6.90
CA SER A 306 10.23 -1.19 -6.85
C SER A 306 8.92 -1.83 -7.30
N VAL A 307 7.78 -1.23 -6.94
CA VAL A 307 6.47 -1.70 -7.41
C VAL A 307 6.29 -1.43 -8.90
N LEU A 308 6.70 -0.26 -9.40
CA LEU A 308 6.67 0.05 -10.83
C LEU A 308 7.50 -0.93 -11.66
N ILE A 309 8.68 -1.33 -11.17
CA ILE A 309 9.50 -2.36 -11.80
C ILE A 309 8.72 -3.68 -11.88
N ALA A 310 8.05 -4.10 -10.79
CA ALA A 310 7.22 -5.31 -10.80
C ALA A 310 6.04 -5.21 -11.78
N ILE A 311 5.41 -4.03 -11.90
CA ILE A 311 4.35 -3.76 -12.87
C ILE A 311 4.87 -3.94 -14.30
N VAL A 312 5.98 -3.27 -14.66
CA VAL A 312 6.59 -3.36 -16.00
C VAL A 312 6.98 -4.79 -16.34
N GLU A 313 7.62 -5.49 -15.40
CA GLU A 313 8.00 -6.89 -15.61
C GLU A 313 6.79 -7.82 -15.77
N SER A 314 5.69 -7.56 -15.06
CA SER A 314 4.46 -8.36 -15.20
C SER A 314 3.78 -8.14 -16.55
N LEU A 315 3.81 -6.88 -17.03
CA LEU A 315 3.32 -6.50 -18.34
C LEU A 315 4.12 -7.21 -19.45
N GLU A 316 5.45 -7.23 -19.32
CA GLU A 316 6.33 -7.85 -20.31
C GLU A 316 6.30 -9.38 -20.27
N ARG A 317 6.36 -10.00 -19.08
CA ARG A 317 6.59 -11.45 -18.97
C ARG A 317 5.33 -12.30 -19.08
N LYS A 318 4.18 -11.80 -18.63
CA LYS A 318 2.93 -12.57 -18.62
C LYS A 318 1.88 -11.93 -19.52
N TYR A 319 1.62 -10.64 -19.34
CA TYR A 319 0.49 -9.98 -20.00
C TYR A 319 0.68 -9.85 -21.53
N MET A 320 1.80 -9.29 -22.00
CA MET A 320 2.06 -9.13 -23.44
C MET A 320 2.06 -10.47 -24.20
N PRO A 321 2.78 -11.53 -23.76
CA PRO A 321 2.69 -12.85 -24.38
C PRO A 321 1.26 -13.40 -24.41
N SER A 322 0.46 -13.10 -23.39
CA SER A 322 -0.92 -13.56 -23.31
C SER A 322 -1.81 -12.94 -24.40
N ILE A 323 -1.58 -11.68 -24.78
CA ILE A 323 -2.28 -10.98 -25.86
C ILE A 323 -1.83 -11.54 -27.23
N LEU A 324 -0.53 -11.76 -27.39
CA LEU A 324 0.05 -12.34 -28.61
C LEU A 324 -0.47 -13.76 -28.90
N ASP A 325 -0.76 -14.53 -27.86
CA ASP A 325 -1.23 -15.92 -27.99
C ASP A 325 -2.75 -16.04 -28.16
N LEU A 326 -3.52 -14.95 -28.06
CA LEU A 326 -4.99 -14.96 -28.20
C LEU A 326 -5.50 -15.70 -29.45
N PRO A 327 -4.91 -15.56 -30.66
CA PRO A 327 -5.36 -16.26 -31.85
C PRO A 327 -5.28 -17.80 -31.74
N ARG A 328 -4.44 -18.32 -30.84
CA ARG A 328 -4.18 -19.76 -30.67
C ARG A 328 -4.98 -20.39 -29.54
N ARG A 329 -5.72 -19.59 -28.76
CA ARG A 329 -6.47 -20.08 -27.60
C ARG A 329 -7.75 -20.83 -28.00
N THR A 330 -8.15 -21.74 -27.14
CA THR A 330 -9.21 -22.73 -27.40
C THR A 330 -10.64 -22.27 -27.11
N PHE A 331 -10.88 -21.02 -26.71
CA PHE A 331 -12.25 -20.51 -26.52
C PHE A 331 -12.90 -20.13 -27.85
N ASP A 332 -14.23 -20.08 -27.91
CA ASP A 332 -14.98 -19.64 -29.09
C ASP A 332 -15.62 -18.27 -28.84
N ILE A 333 -15.58 -17.41 -29.86
CA ILE A 333 -16.28 -16.12 -29.85
C ILE A 333 -17.74 -16.38 -30.27
N PRO A 334 -18.74 -15.79 -29.59
CA PRO A 334 -20.14 -15.91 -30.00
C PRO A 334 -20.38 -15.15 -31.30
N LEU A 335 -20.10 -15.81 -32.42
CA LEU A 335 -20.30 -15.27 -33.76
C LEU A 335 -21.75 -15.46 -34.21
N PRO A 336 -22.34 -14.49 -34.92
CA PRO A 336 -23.66 -14.65 -35.54
C PRO A 336 -23.56 -15.56 -36.77
N VAL A 337 -23.32 -16.86 -36.56
CA VAL A 337 -23.32 -17.84 -37.64
C VAL A 337 -24.76 -18.29 -37.87
N ALA A 338 -25.46 -17.56 -38.74
CA ALA A 338 -26.74 -18.01 -39.28
C ALA A 338 -26.48 -19.09 -40.36
N SER A 339 -26.20 -20.33 -39.95
CA SER A 339 -26.36 -21.46 -40.88
C SER A 339 -27.86 -21.69 -41.11
N PRO A 340 -28.37 -21.67 -42.37
CA PRO A 340 -29.78 -21.90 -42.68
C PRO A 340 -30.29 -23.28 -42.25
N THR A 341 -29.38 -24.23 -41.96
CA THR A 341 -29.66 -25.62 -41.63
C THR A 341 -29.94 -25.86 -40.14
N HIS A 342 -29.50 -24.98 -39.24
CA HIS A 342 -29.69 -25.17 -37.79
C HIS A 342 -31.03 -24.68 -37.23
N ALA A 343 -31.85 -24.00 -38.05
CA ALA A 343 -33.16 -23.50 -37.64
C ALA A 343 -34.30 -24.53 -37.76
N SER A 344 -34.00 -25.82 -38.00
CA SER A 344 -35.03 -26.84 -38.31
C SER A 344 -34.94 -28.15 -37.53
N THR A 345 -34.42 -28.14 -36.30
CA THR A 345 -34.41 -29.35 -35.44
C THR A 345 -34.70 -29.03 -33.97
N ALA A 346 -35.76 -28.26 -33.75
CA ALA A 346 -36.42 -28.18 -32.44
C ALA A 346 -37.94 -28.31 -32.63
N ASP A 347 -38.36 -29.39 -33.29
CA ASP A 347 -39.68 -29.95 -33.04
C ASP A 347 -39.61 -31.47 -33.25
N ASP A 348 -40.05 -32.19 -32.23
CA ASP A 348 -40.02 -33.65 -32.14
C ASP A 348 -40.75 -34.30 -33.32
N THR A 349 -40.13 -35.32 -33.93
CA THR A 349 -40.76 -36.64 -34.10
C THR A 349 -39.75 -37.66 -34.60
N ALA A 350 -39.83 -38.85 -34.00
CA ALA A 350 -39.09 -40.05 -34.33
C ALA A 350 -39.31 -40.53 -35.78
N ASP A 351 -38.43 -41.43 -36.21
CA ASP A 351 -38.41 -42.19 -37.46
C ASP A 351 -38.05 -41.42 -38.75
N GLN A 352 -36.76 -41.48 -39.10
CA GLN A 352 -36.31 -42.21 -40.30
C GLN A 352 -34.79 -42.25 -40.35
N SER A 353 -34.27 -43.42 -40.74
CA SER A 353 -32.92 -43.58 -41.29
C SER A 353 -32.75 -42.66 -42.49
N SER A 354 -32.36 -41.40 -42.26
CA SER A 354 -31.91 -40.53 -43.33
C SER A 354 -30.51 -40.99 -43.72
N ASP A 355 -30.39 -41.56 -44.91
CA ASP A 355 -29.10 -41.76 -45.56
C ASP A 355 -28.33 -40.44 -45.46
N PHE A 356 -27.32 -40.40 -44.58
CA PHE A 356 -26.44 -39.25 -44.43
C PHE A 356 -25.72 -39.10 -45.77
N SER A 357 -26.25 -38.24 -46.63
CA SER A 357 -25.78 -38.12 -48.00
C SER A 357 -24.36 -37.61 -47.98
N PHE A 358 -23.52 -38.08 -48.90
CA PHE A 358 -22.18 -37.51 -49.09
C PHE A 358 -22.25 -35.99 -49.30
N SER A 359 -23.35 -35.50 -49.90
CA SER A 359 -23.61 -34.06 -50.02
C SER A 359 -23.81 -33.35 -48.68
N ASP A 360 -24.49 -33.99 -47.72
CA ASP A 360 -24.74 -33.43 -46.39
C ASP A 360 -23.46 -33.45 -45.55
N ALA A 361 -22.66 -34.51 -45.68
CA ALA A 361 -21.33 -34.58 -45.07
C ALA A 361 -20.37 -33.51 -45.63
N LEU A 362 -20.43 -33.23 -46.95
CA LEU A 362 -19.66 -32.15 -47.57
C LEU A 362 -20.13 -30.76 -47.12
N LEU A 363 -21.44 -30.52 -47.05
CA LEU A 363 -21.98 -29.25 -46.55
C LEU A 363 -21.61 -29.02 -45.09
N GLN A 364 -21.70 -30.05 -44.24
CA GLN A 364 -21.27 -29.96 -42.85
C GLN A 364 -19.76 -29.69 -42.73
N ALA A 365 -18.94 -30.31 -43.59
CA ALA A 365 -17.51 -30.05 -43.61
C ALA A 365 -17.18 -28.62 -44.05
N VAL A 366 -17.89 -28.08 -45.05
CA VAL A 366 -17.74 -26.69 -45.52
C VAL A 366 -18.22 -25.69 -44.46
N ASP A 367 -19.36 -25.94 -43.82
CA ASP A 367 -19.87 -25.09 -42.73
C ASP A 367 -18.93 -25.10 -41.52
N ALA A 368 -18.35 -26.25 -41.18
CA ALA A 368 -17.35 -26.37 -40.12
C ALA A 368 -16.05 -25.63 -40.46
N ASP A 369 -15.57 -25.73 -41.71
CA ASP A 369 -14.37 -25.03 -42.18
C ASP A 369 -14.58 -23.50 -42.21
N LEU A 370 -15.74 -23.05 -42.70
CA LEU A 370 -16.13 -21.63 -42.68
C LEU A 370 -16.26 -21.10 -41.25
N THR A 371 -16.87 -21.85 -40.34
CA THR A 371 -17.00 -21.47 -38.93
C THR A 371 -15.64 -21.40 -38.27
N HIS A 372 -14.75 -22.36 -38.53
CA HIS A 372 -13.39 -22.34 -38.03
C HIS A 372 -12.61 -21.11 -38.53
N GLN A 373 -12.70 -20.79 -39.82
CA GLN A 373 -12.06 -19.61 -40.39
C GLN A 373 -12.58 -18.32 -39.75
N LEU A 374 -13.91 -18.19 -39.60
CA LEU A 374 -14.52 -17.03 -38.94
C LEU A 374 -14.08 -16.90 -37.47
N GLN A 375 -13.92 -18.01 -36.75
CA GLN A 375 -13.37 -18.01 -35.39
C GLN A 375 -11.92 -17.53 -35.35
N VAL A 376 -11.08 -17.97 -36.29
CA VAL A 376 -9.69 -17.52 -36.40
C VAL A 376 -9.63 -16.01 -36.66
N ASP A 377 -10.42 -15.51 -37.61
CA ASP A 377 -10.46 -14.09 -37.97
C ASP A 377 -10.99 -13.23 -36.80
N ALA A 378 -12.04 -13.70 -36.11
CA ALA A 378 -12.59 -13.03 -34.95
C ALA A 378 -11.59 -12.97 -33.77
N LYS A 379 -10.84 -14.05 -33.52
CA LYS A 379 -9.78 -14.07 -32.50
C LYS A 379 -8.63 -13.15 -32.85
N MET A 380 -8.27 -13.05 -34.13
CA MET A 380 -7.26 -12.10 -34.60
C MET A 380 -7.74 -10.65 -34.41
N MET A 381 -8.97 -10.33 -34.79
CA MET A 381 -9.59 -9.02 -34.54
C MET A 381 -9.60 -8.67 -33.05
N MET A 382 -10.00 -9.62 -32.20
CA MET A 382 -10.00 -9.42 -30.76
C MET A 382 -8.59 -9.19 -30.19
N ALA A 383 -7.57 -9.87 -30.73
CA ALA A 383 -6.18 -9.63 -30.35
C ALA A 383 -5.72 -8.20 -30.73
N VAL A 384 -6.10 -7.71 -31.92
CA VAL A 384 -5.84 -6.34 -32.38
C VAL A 384 -6.52 -5.30 -31.47
N VAL A 385 -7.81 -5.50 -31.16
CA VAL A 385 -8.56 -4.61 -30.27
C VAL A 385 -7.94 -4.58 -28.87
N SER A 386 -7.63 -5.76 -28.33
CA SER A 386 -7.00 -5.90 -27.00
C SER A 386 -5.61 -5.26 -26.95
N ALA A 387 -4.83 -5.36 -28.03
CA ALA A 387 -3.54 -4.70 -28.15
C ALA A 387 -3.67 -3.17 -28.21
N HIS A 388 -4.67 -2.65 -28.93
CA HIS A 388 -4.96 -1.22 -28.98
C HIS A 388 -5.37 -0.66 -27.60
N MET A 389 -6.25 -1.36 -26.88
CA MET A 389 -6.62 -0.96 -25.51
C MET A 389 -5.42 -1.01 -24.55
N SER A 390 -4.57 -2.03 -24.70
CA SER A 390 -3.33 -2.14 -23.91
C SER A 390 -2.35 -1.01 -24.20
N TRP A 391 -2.24 -0.60 -25.46
CA TRP A 391 -1.44 0.56 -25.88
C TRP A 391 -1.90 1.85 -25.17
N ASP A 392 -3.20 2.11 -25.17
CA ASP A 392 -3.78 3.28 -24.49
C ASP A 392 -3.56 3.22 -22.98
N TYR A 393 -3.74 2.05 -22.37
CA TYR A 393 -3.47 1.83 -20.96
C TYR A 393 -2.01 2.13 -20.58
N VAL A 394 -1.02 1.64 -21.34
CA VAL A 394 0.40 1.95 -21.09
C VAL A 394 0.67 3.45 -21.19
N GLY A 395 0.02 4.15 -22.12
CA GLY A 395 0.06 5.61 -22.21
C GLY A 395 -0.49 6.31 -20.96
N LYS A 396 -1.62 5.83 -20.41
CA LYS A 396 -2.19 6.33 -19.15
C LYS A 396 -1.25 6.08 -17.97
N VAL A 397 -0.65 4.90 -17.86
CA VAL A 397 0.34 4.57 -16.82
C VAL A 397 1.54 5.51 -16.89
N HIS A 398 2.05 5.78 -18.10
CA HIS A 398 3.15 6.72 -18.31
C HIS A 398 2.82 8.12 -17.77
N ALA A 399 1.66 8.67 -18.14
CA ALA A 399 1.20 9.98 -17.68
C ALA A 399 1.03 10.02 -16.15
N ARG A 400 0.51 8.94 -15.57
CA ARG A 400 0.28 8.81 -14.13
C ARG A 400 1.59 8.75 -13.33
N ILE A 401 2.62 8.09 -13.84
CA ILE A 401 3.95 8.07 -13.22
C ILE A 401 4.57 9.47 -13.27
N ALA A 402 4.43 10.19 -14.39
CA ALA A 402 4.92 11.56 -14.51
C ALA A 402 4.23 12.51 -13.50
N ASP A 403 2.91 12.37 -13.31
CA ASP A 403 2.15 13.13 -12.32
C ASP A 403 2.58 12.84 -10.88
N ALA A 404 2.77 11.55 -10.55
CA ALA A 404 3.27 11.13 -9.23
C ALA A 404 4.69 11.65 -8.96
N GLN A 405 5.57 11.62 -9.97
CA GLN A 405 6.91 12.20 -9.89
C GLN A 405 6.85 13.70 -9.57
N ALA A 406 6.03 14.45 -10.32
CA ALA A 406 5.91 15.89 -10.14
C ALA A 406 5.33 16.26 -8.77
N THR A 407 4.34 15.50 -8.29
CA THR A 407 3.61 15.81 -7.05
C THR A 407 4.37 15.38 -5.79
N HIS A 408 5.07 14.26 -5.83
CA HIS A 408 5.65 13.65 -4.61
C HIS A 408 7.18 13.57 -4.61
N PHE A 409 7.83 13.57 -5.77
CA PHE A 409 9.24 13.20 -5.90
C PHE A 409 10.04 14.15 -6.80
N SER A 410 9.67 15.43 -6.85
CA SER A 410 10.27 16.43 -7.74
C SER A 410 11.79 16.61 -7.59
N THR A 411 12.33 16.28 -6.41
CA THR A 411 13.77 16.36 -6.11
C THR A 411 14.54 15.06 -6.36
N MET A 412 13.85 13.97 -6.70
CA MET A 412 14.43 12.64 -6.90
C MET A 412 14.67 12.38 -8.40
N PRO A 413 15.51 11.39 -8.77
CA PRO A 413 15.64 10.94 -10.15
C PRO A 413 14.28 10.59 -10.77
N SER A 414 14.18 10.67 -12.09
CA SER A 414 12.93 10.35 -12.80
C SER A 414 12.57 8.87 -12.63
N LEU A 415 11.38 8.59 -12.09
CA LEU A 415 10.85 7.22 -11.99
C LEU A 415 10.81 6.52 -13.35
N LEU A 416 10.47 7.24 -14.43
CA LEU A 416 10.39 6.69 -15.78
C LEU A 416 11.75 6.26 -16.34
N GLU A 417 12.81 7.01 -16.03
CA GLU A 417 14.18 6.70 -16.48
C GLU A 417 14.81 5.55 -15.69
N CYS A 418 14.30 5.30 -14.48
CA CYS A 418 14.79 4.24 -13.60
C CYS A 418 14.12 2.88 -13.85
N LEU A 419 13.20 2.78 -14.81
CA LEU A 419 12.56 1.52 -15.17
C LEU A 419 13.52 0.61 -15.96
N PRO A 420 13.46 -0.72 -15.78
CA PRO A 420 14.32 -1.66 -16.50
C PRO A 420 14.06 -1.67 -17.99
N LYS A 421 12.81 -1.39 -18.39
CA LYS A 421 12.37 -1.25 -19.77
C LYS A 421 11.54 0.04 -19.89
N PRO A 422 11.84 0.92 -20.84
CA PRO A 422 11.04 2.11 -21.08
C PRO A 422 9.60 1.73 -21.43
N LEU A 423 8.61 2.39 -20.80
CA LEU A 423 7.21 2.18 -21.15
C LEU A 423 6.89 2.49 -22.62
N SER A 424 7.67 3.39 -23.24
CA SER A 424 7.56 3.69 -24.68
C SER A 424 7.87 2.48 -25.57
N GLU A 425 8.78 1.60 -25.15
CA GLU A 425 9.08 0.37 -25.90
C GLU A 425 7.93 -0.62 -25.78
N LEU A 426 7.40 -0.83 -24.58
CA LEU A 426 6.22 -1.68 -24.36
C LEU A 426 5.00 -1.15 -25.14
N GLN A 427 4.82 0.18 -25.15
CA GLN A 427 3.80 0.84 -25.95
C GLN A 427 4.03 0.60 -27.45
N HIS A 428 5.27 0.70 -27.93
CA HIS A 428 5.59 0.39 -29.32
C HIS A 428 5.29 -1.07 -29.69
N GLU A 429 5.58 -2.02 -28.79
CA GLU A 429 5.27 -3.44 -28.99
C GLU A 429 3.76 -3.67 -29.15
N PHE A 430 2.92 -3.10 -28.28
CA PHE A 430 1.46 -3.19 -28.44
C PHE A 430 0.98 -2.54 -29.75
N HIS A 431 1.57 -1.40 -30.12
CA HIS A 431 1.25 -0.75 -31.38
C HIS A 431 1.64 -1.61 -32.59
N GLN A 432 2.77 -2.32 -32.52
CA GLN A 432 3.21 -3.21 -33.58
C GLN A 432 2.27 -4.41 -33.75
N VAL A 433 1.74 -4.96 -32.66
CA VAL A 433 0.70 -6.02 -32.72
C VAL A 433 -0.55 -5.50 -33.41
N TYR A 434 -0.96 -4.28 -33.06
CA TYR A 434 -2.10 -3.62 -33.68
C TYR A 434 -1.90 -3.41 -35.20
N THR A 435 -0.78 -2.82 -35.63
CA THR A 435 -0.53 -2.52 -37.05
C THR A 435 -0.31 -3.79 -37.87
N THR A 436 0.51 -4.72 -37.38
CA THR A 436 0.78 -5.99 -38.08
C THR A 436 -0.47 -6.86 -38.18
N GLY A 437 -1.30 -6.87 -37.13
CA GLY A 437 -2.56 -7.59 -37.15
C GLY A 437 -3.56 -7.01 -38.16
N ILE A 438 -3.65 -5.68 -38.26
CA ILE A 438 -4.47 -5.02 -39.29
C ILE A 438 -3.98 -5.35 -40.70
N ASP A 439 -2.67 -5.29 -40.93
CA ASP A 439 -2.10 -5.61 -42.25
C ASP A 439 -2.33 -7.09 -42.62
N ALA A 440 -2.22 -8.01 -41.67
CA ALA A 440 -2.52 -9.42 -41.87
C ALA A 440 -4.01 -9.65 -42.23
N LEU A 441 -4.93 -9.00 -41.50
CA LEU A 441 -6.37 -9.08 -41.80
C LEU A 441 -6.71 -8.47 -43.16
N TYR A 442 -6.07 -7.35 -43.52
CA TYR A 442 -6.25 -6.72 -44.82
C TYR A 442 -5.77 -7.62 -45.96
N THR A 443 -4.58 -8.22 -45.82
CA THR A 443 -3.99 -9.09 -46.85
C THR A 443 -4.71 -10.44 -46.99
N TRP A 444 -5.21 -11.01 -45.88
CA TRP A 444 -5.88 -12.30 -45.90
C TRP A 444 -7.34 -12.24 -46.33
N ASP A 445 -8.11 -11.21 -45.94
CA ASP A 445 -9.56 -11.19 -46.18
C ASP A 445 -10.00 -10.12 -47.19
N LEU A 446 -9.48 -8.90 -47.09
CA LEU A 446 -9.94 -7.77 -47.91
C LEU A 446 -9.27 -7.72 -49.29
N GLN A 447 -7.96 -7.94 -49.37
CA GLN A 447 -7.20 -7.88 -50.61
C GLN A 447 -7.70 -8.89 -51.67
N PRO A 448 -7.96 -10.18 -51.35
CA PRO A 448 -8.49 -11.13 -52.33
C PRO A 448 -9.90 -10.77 -52.82
N LYS A 449 -10.74 -10.20 -51.94
CA LYS A 449 -12.10 -9.75 -52.27
C LYS A 449 -12.09 -8.49 -53.15
N LEU A 450 -11.08 -7.65 -53.02
CA LEU A 450 -10.90 -6.45 -53.84
C LEU A 450 -10.27 -6.78 -55.20
N GLU A 451 -9.25 -7.63 -55.23
CA GLU A 451 -8.60 -8.08 -56.47
C GLU A 451 -9.51 -8.97 -57.32
N GLY A 452 -10.42 -9.75 -56.73
CA GLY A 452 -11.43 -10.52 -57.46
C GLY A 452 -12.64 -9.72 -57.98
N ARG A 453 -12.71 -8.41 -57.70
CA ARG A 453 -13.77 -7.50 -58.18
C ARG A 453 -13.31 -6.59 -59.33
N PHE A 454 -12.04 -6.64 -59.71
CA PHE A 454 -11.48 -6.02 -60.91
C PHE A 454 -10.98 -7.10 -61.87
#